data_AF-F3KBD6-F1
#
_entry.id   AF-F3KBD6-F1
#
_cell.length_a   1.000
_cell.length_b   1.000
_cell.length_c   1.000
_cell.angle_alpha   90.00
_cell.angle_beta   90.00
_cell.angle_gamma   90.00
#
_symmetry.space_group_name_H-M   'P 1'
#
loop_
_entity.id
_entity.type
_entity.pdbx_description
1 polymer ?
#
loop_
_entity_poly.entity_id
_entity_poly.type
_entity_poly.pdbx_seq_one_letter_code
_entity_poly.pdbx_strand_id
1 'polypeptide(L)' 'MIPALPPTPIAMVGREAIHAALHPQAGKSLYFVAKGDGSHFFSDTLQQHNEAVRRYQLKRVEQYRSSPAN' A
#
# COMPACT_ATOMS: atom_id res chain seq x y z
N MET A 1 7.52 19.14 -1.90
CA MET A 1 7.21 17.89 -1.17
C MET A 1 7.64 18.10 0.28
N ILE A 2 6.80 17.77 1.27
CA ILE A 2 7.21 17.82 2.68
C ILE A 2 7.80 16.45 3.02
N PRO A 3 9.10 16.35 3.39
CA PRO A 3 9.78 15.08 3.62
C PRO A 3 9.53 14.56 5.05
N ALA A 4 8.27 14.48 5.49
CA ALA A 4 7.92 14.03 6.83
C ALA A 4 6.43 13.66 6.94
N LEU A 5 6.07 13.14 8.12
CA LEU A 5 4.68 12.96 8.53
C LEU A 5 3.97 14.32 8.69
N PRO A 6 2.63 14.39 8.47
CA PRO A 6 1.85 15.56 8.84
C PRO A 6 1.94 15.85 10.35
N PRO A 7 1.73 17.09 10.80
CA PRO A 7 1.87 17.47 12.21
C PRO A 7 0.87 16.77 13.14
N THR A 8 -0.25 16.27 12.61
CA THR A 8 -1.26 15.51 13.35
C THR A 8 -1.80 14.35 12.49
N PRO A 9 -2.44 13.32 13.10
CA PRO A 9 -3.13 12.28 12.35
C PRO A 9 -4.22 12.85 11.44
N ILE A 10 -4.44 12.19 10.30
CA ILE A 10 -5.47 12.57 9.31
C ILE A 10 -6.81 11.84 9.51
N ALA A 11 -6.86 10.85 10.42
CA ALA A 11 -8.04 10.04 10.70
C ALA A 11 -7.96 9.42 12.11
N MET A 12 -9.09 8.91 12.59
CA MET A 12 -9.12 8.02 13.76
C MET A 12 -8.54 6.67 13.39
N VAL A 13 -7.55 6.22 14.15
CA VAL A 13 -6.82 4.96 13.88
C VAL A 13 -7.46 3.79 14.62
N GLY A 14 -7.59 2.66 13.93
CA GLY A 14 -7.99 1.39 14.53
C GLY A 14 -6.84 0.73 15.30
N ARG A 15 -7.18 -0.27 16.14
CA ARG A 15 -6.20 -1.05 16.93
C ARG A 15 -5.07 -1.63 16.07
N GLU A 16 -5.42 -2.26 14.96
CA GLU A 16 -4.44 -2.91 14.07
C GLU A 16 -3.48 -1.91 13.43
N ALA A 17 -3.96 -0.70 13.12
CA ALA A 17 -3.12 0.37 12.57
C ALA A 17 -2.10 0.87 13.60
N ILE A 18 -2.51 1.00 14.87
CA ILE A 18 -1.60 1.35 15.98
C ILE A 18 -0.55 0.26 16.15
N HIS A 19 -0.97 -1.01 16.19
CA HIS A 19 -0.04 -2.13 16.34
C HIS A 19 0.99 -2.18 15.20
N ALA A 20 0.56 -2.01 13.94
CA ALA A 20 1.45 -2.00 12.78
C ALA A 20 2.46 -0.83 12.81
N ALA A 21 2.05 0.33 13.31
CA ALA A 21 2.94 1.48 13.45
C ALA A 21 4.04 1.25 14.52
N LEU A 22 3.72 0.56 15.61
CA LEU A 22 4.66 0.24 16.69
C LEU A 22 5.50 -1.01 16.39
N HIS A 23 4.97 -1.94 15.59
CA HIS A 23 5.57 -3.23 15.28
C HIS A 23 5.57 -3.48 13.75
N PRO A 24 6.35 -2.70 12.99
CA PRO A 24 6.41 -2.90 11.55
C PRO A 24 7.05 -4.24 11.22
N GLN A 25 6.58 -4.88 10.15
CA GLN A 25 7.26 -6.06 9.62
C GLN A 25 8.64 -5.66 9.07
N ALA A 26 9.67 -6.43 9.40
CA ALA A 26 10.99 -6.22 8.82
C ALA A 26 10.95 -6.43 7.29
N GLY A 27 11.63 -5.56 6.55
CA GLY A 27 11.65 -5.61 5.09
C GLY A 27 12.41 -4.44 4.47
N LYS A 28 12.50 -4.44 3.14
CA LYS A 28 13.16 -3.39 2.35
C LYS A 28 12.21 -2.69 1.37
N SER A 29 10.94 -3.07 1.37
CA SER A 29 9.93 -2.54 0.47
C SER A 29 9.78 -1.04 0.64
N LEU A 30 10.00 -0.29 -0.44
CA LEU A 30 9.81 1.17 -0.47
C LEU A 30 8.55 1.57 -1.24
N TYR A 31 8.01 0.65 -2.04
CA TYR A 31 6.87 0.90 -2.91
C TYR A 31 5.81 -0.18 -2.73
N PHE A 32 4.55 0.18 -2.93
CA PHE A 32 3.45 -0.77 -2.97
C PHE A 32 2.42 -0.34 -4.01
N VAL A 33 1.69 -1.30 -4.57
CA VAL A 33 0.56 -1.06 -5.47
C VAL A 33 -0.58 -2.02 -5.15
N ALA A 34 -1.82 -1.52 -5.15
CA ALA A 34 -3.00 -2.37 -4.98
C ALA A 34 -3.16 -3.30 -6.19
N LYS A 35 -3.41 -4.58 -5.92
CA LYS A 35 -3.58 -5.63 -6.94
C LYS A 35 -4.97 -5.66 -7.57
N GLY A 36 -5.97 -5.08 -6.89
CA GLY A 36 -7.37 -5.09 -7.33
C GLY A 36 -8.19 -6.26 -6.80
N ASP A 37 -7.63 -7.13 -5.98
CA ASP A 37 -8.34 -8.20 -5.26
C ASP A 37 -8.54 -7.86 -3.76
N GLY A 38 -8.15 -6.64 -3.35
CA GLY A 38 -8.05 -6.21 -1.96
C GLY A 38 -6.67 -6.41 -1.32
N SER A 39 -5.73 -7.04 -2.02
CA SER A 39 -4.34 -7.18 -1.58
C SER A 39 -3.40 -6.18 -2.26
N HIS A 40 -2.14 -6.14 -1.80
CA HIS A 40 -1.10 -5.25 -2.30
C HIS A 40 0.12 -6.05 -2.77
N PHE A 41 0.80 -5.54 -3.79
CA PHE A 41 2.12 -6.00 -4.21
C PHE A 41 3.18 -5.00 -3.72
N PHE A 42 4.20 -5.49 -3.02
CA PHE A 42 5.28 -4.68 -2.46
C PHE A 42 6.55 -4.81 -3.32
N SER A 43 7.34 -3.75 -3.42
CA SER A 43 8.55 -3.71 -4.24
C SER A 43 9.67 -2.91 -3.56
N ASP A 44 10.90 -3.38 -3.74
CA ASP A 44 12.10 -2.74 -3.18
C ASP A 44 12.62 -1.62 -4.09
N THR A 45 12.35 -1.71 -5.40
CA THR A 45 12.85 -0.76 -6.41
C THR A 45 11.73 -0.13 -7.22
N LEU A 46 11.98 1.07 -7.74
CA LEU A 46 11.05 1.78 -8.61
C LEU A 46 10.76 1.01 -9.91
N GLN A 47 11.74 0.28 -10.46
CA GLN A 47 11.54 -0.52 -11.65
C GLN A 47 10.50 -1.63 -11.41
N GLN A 48 10.67 -2.40 -10.34
CA GLN A 48 9.71 -3.45 -9.93
C GLN A 48 8.32 -2.87 -9.68
N HIS A 49 8.25 -1.71 -9.01
CA HIS A 49 6.98 -1.02 -8.79
C HIS A 49 6.29 -0.65 -10.11
N ASN A 50 7.01 -0.07 -11.07
CA ASN A 50 6.45 0.31 -12.37
C ASN A 50 5.94 -0.89 -13.16
N GLU A 51 6.63 -2.03 -13.10
CA GLU A 51 6.16 -3.28 -13.68
C GLU A 51 4.87 -3.78 -13.01
N ALA A 52 4.81 -3.71 -11.68
CA ALA A 52 3.61 -4.07 -10.92
C ALA A 52 2.43 -3.12 -11.22
N VAL A 53 2.67 -1.82 -11.36
CA VAL A 53 1.64 -0.84 -11.78
C VAL A 53 1.10 -1.18 -13.17
N ARG A 54 1.98 -1.48 -14.13
CA ARG A 54 1.54 -1.92 -15.46
C ARG A 54 0.68 -3.18 -15.40
N ARG A 55 1.03 -4.11 -14.51
CA ARG A 55 0.32 -5.38 -14.32
C ARG A 55 -1.06 -5.20 -13.67
N TYR A 56 -1.16 -4.39 -12.61
CA TYR A 56 -2.36 -4.35 -11.76
C TYR A 56 -3.25 -3.13 -11.98
N GLN A 57 -2.71 -2.01 -12.45
CA GLN A 57 -3.44 -0.73 -12.51
C GLN A 57 -3.77 -0.25 -13.92
N LEU A 58 -2.94 -0.54 -14.93
CA LEU A 58 -3.20 -0.05 -16.29
C LEU A 58 -4.26 -0.87 -17.05
N LYS A 59 -4.56 -2.08 -16.59
CA LYS A 59 -5.61 -2.94 -17.15
C LYS A 59 -6.59 -3.35 -16.05
N ARG A 60 -7.26 -2.36 -15.44
CA ARG A 60 -8.25 -2.65 -14.39
C ARG A 60 -9.37 -3.51 -14.96
N VAL A 61 -9.53 -4.69 -14.39
CA VAL A 61 -10.68 -5.56 -14.65
C VAL A 61 -11.90 -5.01 -13.92
N GLU A 62 -13.09 -5.32 -14.42
CA GLU A 62 -14.38 -4.86 -13.87
C GLU A 62 -14.57 -5.21 -12.39
N GLN A 63 -13.92 -6.29 -11.93
CA GLN A 63 -13.97 -6.81 -10.56
C GLN A 63 -12.91 -6.17 -9.63
N TYR A 64 -12.30 -5.04 -10.01
CA TYR A 64 -11.27 -4.38 -9.21
C TYR A 64 -11.81 -3.91 -7.86
N ARG A 65 -11.05 -4.20 -6.80
CA ARG A 65 -11.34 -3.80 -5.43
C ARG A 65 -10.09 -3.40 -4.68
N SER A 66 -10.15 -2.23 -4.04
CA SER A 66 -9.03 -1.62 -3.32
C SER A 66 -8.87 -2.11 -1.87
N SER A 67 -9.89 -2.73 -1.30
CA SER A 67 -9.92 -3.20 0.09
C SER A 67 -10.26 -4.70 0.11
N PRO A 68 -9.91 -5.49 1.14
CA PRO A 68 -10.32 -6.89 1.35
C PRO A 68 -11.83 -7.06 1.61
N ALA A 69 -12.40 -8.23 1.30
CA ALA A 69 -13.83 -8.50 1.39
C ALA A 69 -13.94 -9.15 2.76
N ASN A 70 -14.55 -8.41 3.67
CA ASN A 70 -14.53 -8.67 5.10
C ASN A 70 -14.67 -10.15 5.46
#